data_AF-A0A1C5M539-F1
#
_entry.id   AF-A0A1C5M539-F1
#
_cell.length_a   1.000
_cell.length_b   1.000
_cell.length_c   1.000
_cell.angle_alpha   90.00
_cell.angle_beta   90.00
_cell.angle_gamma   90.00
#
_symmetry.space_group_name_H-M   'P 1'
#
loop_
_entity.id
_entity.type
_entity.pdbx_description
1 polymer ?
#
loop_
_entity_poly.entity_id
_entity_poly.type
_entity_poly.pdbx_seq_one_letter_code
_entity_poly.pdbx_strand_id
1 'polypeptide(L)' 'MEYTKVFDYRCPTDASKAKHSVTFTKGSCSRYPEDIMTSFVCSRNSACSKCAENYRD' A
#
# COMPACT_ATOMS: atom_id res chain seq x y z
N MET A 1 -9.93 -3.76 -12.68
CA MET A 1 -10.38 -4.54 -11.52
C MET A 1 -9.58 -4.05 -10.32
N GLU A 2 -10.23 -3.56 -9.26
CA GLU A 2 -9.52 -3.08 -8.08
C GLU A 2 -9.39 -4.20 -7.05
N TYR A 3 -8.23 -4.29 -6.41
CA TYR A 3 -7.99 -5.26 -5.35
C TYR A 3 -7.17 -4.65 -4.22
N THR A 4 -7.51 -5.01 -2.99
CA THR A 4 -6.81 -4.53 -1.79
C THR A 4 -5.92 -5.63 -1.24
N LYS A 5 -4.66 -5.30 -0.96
CA LYS A 5 -3.73 -6.16 -0.22
C LYS A 5 -3.48 -5.57 1.16
N VAL A 6 -3.49 -6.43 2.18
CA VAL A 6 -3.17 -6.04 3.56
C VAL A 6 -1.81 -6.63 3.90
N PHE A 7 -0.90 -5.78 4.33
CA PHE A 7 0.43 -6.17 4.79
C PHE A 7 0.54 -5.86 6.28
N ASP A 8 0.96 -6.85 7.07
CA ASP A 8 1.36 -6.62 8.45
C ASP A 8 2.78 -6.05 8.47
N TYR A 9 2.90 -4.83 8.96
CA TYR A 9 4.15 -4.10 9.07
C TYR A 9 4.48 -3.85 10.54
N ARG A 10 5.77 -3.82 10.89
CA ARG A 10 6.22 -3.48 12.24
C ARG A 10 6.87 -2.10 12.16
N CYS A 11 6.23 -1.08 12.74
CA CYS A 11 6.75 0.28 12.64
C CYS A 11 8.11 0.35 13.39
N PRO A 12 9.18 0.84 12.77
CA PRO A 12 10.55 0.74 13.29
C PRO A 12 10.79 1.61 14.53
N THR A 13 9.98 2.65 14.73
CA THR A 13 10.09 3.58 15.86
C THR A 13 9.71 2.97 17.20
N ASP A 14 8.69 2.11 17.22
CA ASP A 14 8.04 1.65 18.45
C ASP A 14 7.86 0.12 18.48
N ALA A 15 8.33 -0.57 17.44
CA ALA A 15 8.18 -2.02 17.24
C ALA A 15 6.73 -2.54 17.33
N SER A 16 5.75 -1.64 17.24
CA SER A 16 4.33 -1.98 17.24
C SER A 16 3.87 -2.50 15.89
N LYS A 17 2.86 -3.38 15.92
CA LYS A 17 2.21 -3.91 14.73
C LYS A 17 1.31 -2.82 14.12
N ALA A 18 1.53 -2.56 12.84
CA ALA A 18 0.71 -1.72 11.99
C ALA A 18 0.22 -2.54 10.79
N LYS A 19 -0.92 -2.15 10.23
CA LYS A 19 -1.45 -2.77 9.01
C LYS A 19 -1.42 -1.74 7.89
N HIS A 20 -0.85 -2.12 6.76
CA HIS A 20 -0.89 -1.36 5.52
C HIS A 20 -1.95 -1.97 4.61
N SER A 21 -3.03 -1.24 4.40
CA SER A 21 -4.05 -1.59 3.42
C SER A 21 -3.77 -0.82 2.14
N VAL A 22 -3.36 -1.54 1.10
CA VAL A 22 -2.96 -0.95 -0.18
C VAL A 22 -3.94 -1.41 -1.26
N THR A 23 -4.61 -0.46 -1.90
CA THR A 23 -5.52 -0.72 -3.02
C THR A 23 -4.77 -0.49 -4.32
N PHE A 24 -4.82 -1.51 -5.18
CA PHE A 24 -4.25 -1.49 -6.51
C PHE A 24 -5.37 -1.58 -7.55
N THR A 25 -5.24 -0.78 -8.59
CA THR A 25 -6.07 -0.88 -9.79
C THR A 25 -5.31 -1.69 -10.81
N LYS A 26 -5.83 -2.89 -11.09
CA LYS A 26 -5.19 -3.81 -12.03
C LYS A 26 -5.17 -3.23 -13.42
N GLY A 27 -3.98 -3.18 -14.03
CA GLY A 27 -3.78 -2.72 -15.40
C GLY A 27 -4.56 -3.59 -16.36
N SER A 28 -5.65 -3.07 -16.92
CA SER A 28 -6.56 -3.86 -17.77
C SER A 28 -6.28 -3.71 -19.27
N CYS A 29 -5.25 -2.94 -19.64
CA CYS A 29 -4.94 -2.61 -21.03
C CYS A 29 -3.56 -3.11 -21.40
N SER A 30 -3.40 -3.74 -22.56
CA SER A 30 -2.09 -4.23 -23.04
C SER A 30 -1.03 -3.13 -23.17
N ARG A 31 -1.45 -1.86 -23.16
CA ARG A 31 -0.58 -0.68 -23.22
C ARG A 31 -0.12 -0.19 -21.83
N TYR A 32 -0.85 -0.55 -20.78
CA TYR A 32 -0.52 -0.26 -19.37
C TYR A 32 -0.89 -1.51 -18.54
N PRO A 33 -0.04 -2.56 -18.62
CA PRO A 33 -0.24 -3.80 -17.88
C PRO A 33 0.08 -3.64 -16.38
N GLU A 34 0.77 -2.56 -16.01
CA GLU A 34 1.19 -2.24 -14.65
C GLU A 34 -0.03 -2.05 -13.72
N ASP A 35 0.05 -2.61 -12.52
CA ASP A 35 -0.93 -2.39 -11.47
C ASP A 35 -0.63 -1.06 -10.77
N ILE A 36 -1.56 -0.11 -10.80
CA ILE A 36 -1.34 1.22 -10.23
C ILE A 36 -1.87 1.24 -8.79
N MET A 37 -1.01 1.62 -7.83
CA MET A 37 -1.47 1.87 -6.46
C MET A 37 -2.34 3.13 -6.42
N THR A 38 -3.62 2.96 -6.09
CA THR A 38 -4.59 4.08 -6.00
C THR A 38 -4.78 4.58 -4.58
N SER A 39 -4.69 3.69 -3.58
CA SER A 39 -4.90 4.09 -2.19
C SER A 39 -3.97 3.34 -1.25
N PHE A 40 -3.50 4.06 -0.23
CA PHE A 40 -2.72 3.50 0.86
C PHE A 40 -3.30 4.01 2.17
N VAL A 41 -3.64 3.07 3.06
CA VAL A 41 -4.15 3.37 4.40
C VAL A 41 -3.28 2.62 5.39
N CYS A 42 -2.66 3.35 6.32
CA CYS A 42 -1.97 2.75 7.45
C CYS A 42 -2.83 2.86 8.72
N SER A 43 -2.92 1.76 9.46
CA SER A 43 -3.62 1.72 10.76
C SER A 43 -2.96 2.60 11.83
N ARG A 44 -1.69 3.00 11.68
CA ARG A 44 -1.01 3.92 12.59
C ARG A 44 -0.78 5.28 11.93
N ASN A 45 -1.66 6.20 12.33
CA ASN A 45 -1.73 7.63 12.01
C ASN A 45 -0.39 8.24 11.54
N SER A 46 -0.30 8.58 10.24
CA SER A 46 0.76 9.30 9.51
C SER A 46 2.23 8.83 9.61
N ALA A 47 2.66 8.15 10.68
CA ALA A 47 4.05 7.74 10.88
C ALA A 47 4.51 6.72 9.85
N CYS A 48 3.59 5.85 9.41
CA CYS A 48 3.87 4.78 8.46
C CYS A 48 3.24 5.09 7.08
N SER A 49 2.77 6.33 6.84
CA SER A 49 2.30 6.82 5.52
C SER A 49 3.42 6.96 4.48
N LYS A 50 4.66 7.22 4.92
CA LYS A 50 5.83 7.19 4.04
C LYS A 50 6.09 5.81 3.44
N CYS A 51 5.60 4.74 4.07
CA CYS A 51 5.72 3.40 3.51
C CYS A 51 4.96 3.24 2.19
N ALA A 52 3.97 4.11 1.90
CA ALA A 52 3.25 4.14 0.63
C ALA A 52 4.19 4.31 -0.59
N GLU A 53 5.33 4.98 -0.42
CA GLU A 53 6.32 5.16 -1.50
C GLU A 53 6.96 3.83 -1.93
N ASN A 54 7.05 2.83 -1.05
CA ASN A 54 7.56 1.50 -1.41
C ASN A 54 6.59 0.71 -2.31
N TYR A 55 5.36 1.18 -2.49
CA TYR A 55 4.32 0.52 -3.29
C TYR A 55 3.93 1.34 -4.53
N ARG A 56 4.56 2.50 -4.74
CA ARG A 56 4.47 3.29 -5.96
C ARG A 56 5.70 2.95 -6.82
N ASP A 57 5.54 1.97 -7.69
CA ASP A 57 6.47 1.71 -8.79
C ASP A 57 5.89 2.35 -10.07
#